data_AF-A0A0S7ZV74-F1
#
_entry.id   AF-A0A0S7ZV74-F1
#
_cell.length_a   1.000
_cell.length_b   1.000
_cell.length_c   1.000
_cell.angle_alpha   90.00
_cell.angle_beta   90.00
_cell.angle_gamma   90.00
#
_symmetry.space_group_name_H-M   'P 1'
#
loop_
_entity.id
_entity.type
_entity.pdbx_description
1 polymer ?
#
loop_
_entity_poly.entity_id
_entity_poly.type
_entity_poly.pdbx_seq_one_letter_code
_entity_poly.pdbx_strand_id
1 'polypeptide(L)'
;MIPNKKQWKKWTTPSKASVAGYWLAIFGIVLGTVYYFFPFVGVLAFFDKSRMEIPGDSVVEKKLNLAKIEGVKYKNPTNAYVIAKPITLPILNELTNPLITESWGNKFMLASVSPFKPSAQDTIFEPGQCRFLGKATSLDTDKMVANFVIEVISCVDSRVEAYEITAKIRNSHRIGYLARVDDIGNSNLPLSWRDKILTINDEQNVVVIFDLPVSELKWVGKSALRF
;
A
#
# COMPACT_ATOMS: atom_id res chain seq x y z
N MET A 1 28.27 95.83 -8.90
CA MET A 1 28.10 95.87 -10.36
C MET A 1 27.33 94.63 -10.79
N ILE A 2 26.08 94.82 -11.21
CA ILE A 2 25.28 93.95 -12.10
C ILE A 2 25.73 94.31 -13.53
N PRO A 3 25.90 93.40 -14.53
CA PRO A 3 24.87 92.52 -15.14
C PRO A 3 25.43 91.14 -15.60
N ASN A 4 24.79 90.19 -16.30
CA ASN A 4 23.72 90.24 -17.30
C ASN A 4 23.08 88.85 -17.55
N LYS A 5 21.91 88.89 -18.19
CA LYS A 5 20.89 87.85 -18.46
C LYS A 5 21.23 86.84 -19.58
N LYS A 6 20.39 85.78 -19.62
CA LYS A 6 20.04 84.80 -20.70
C LYS A 6 20.78 83.46 -20.53
N GLN A 7 20.13 82.28 -20.51
CA GLN A 7 19.08 81.80 -21.41
C GLN A 7 18.11 80.81 -20.75
N TRP A 8 16.87 80.87 -21.23
CA TRP A 8 15.83 79.85 -21.08
C TRP A 8 16.20 78.55 -21.81
N LYS A 9 15.82 77.37 -21.27
CA LYS A 9 15.24 76.29 -22.10
C LYS A 9 14.63 75.13 -21.31
N LYS A 10 13.31 75.03 -21.48
CA LYS A 10 12.48 73.84 -21.74
C LYS A 10 12.53 72.68 -20.74
N TRP A 11 11.51 72.65 -19.90
CA TRP A 11 10.79 71.44 -19.53
C TRP A 11 10.43 70.63 -20.78
N THR A 12 11.05 69.47 -20.96
CA THR A 12 10.57 68.44 -21.87
C THR A 12 9.77 67.43 -21.05
N THR A 13 8.47 67.46 -21.24
CA THR A 13 7.53 66.37 -20.95
C THR A 13 8.14 65.02 -21.31
N PRO A 14 8.08 64.01 -20.43
CA PRO A 14 8.50 62.66 -20.79
C PRO A 14 7.60 62.15 -21.91
N SER A 15 8.23 61.71 -23.01
CA SER A 15 7.54 61.15 -24.16
C SER A 15 6.71 59.93 -23.75
N LYS A 16 5.51 59.77 -24.33
CA LYS A 16 4.60 58.64 -24.08
C LYS A 16 5.26 57.25 -24.26
N ALA A 17 6.40 57.18 -24.95
CA ALA A 17 7.20 55.98 -25.14
C ALA A 17 7.90 55.48 -23.86
N SER A 18 8.21 56.34 -22.88
CA SER A 18 8.90 55.92 -21.65
C SER A 18 7.97 55.26 -20.64
N VAL A 19 6.67 55.58 -20.69
CA VAL A 19 5.66 55.01 -19.78
C VAL A 19 5.28 53.58 -20.23
N ALA A 20 5.13 53.36 -21.54
CA ALA A 20 4.82 52.04 -22.09
C ALA A 20 5.91 50.99 -21.82
N GLY A 21 7.20 51.38 -21.92
CA GLY A 21 8.32 50.50 -21.59
C GLY A 21 8.37 50.12 -20.10
N TYR A 22 7.98 51.04 -19.21
CA TYR A 22 7.94 50.80 -17.77
C TYR A 22 6.83 49.81 -17.39
N TRP A 23 5.65 49.90 -18.02
CA TRP A 23 4.55 48.96 -17.79
C TRP A 23 4.84 47.56 -18.35
N LEU A 24 5.52 47.45 -19.50
CA LEU A 24 5.93 46.15 -20.06
C LEU A 24 7.00 45.46 -19.21
N ALA A 25 7.93 46.21 -18.62
CA ALA A 25 8.93 45.67 -17.69
C ALA A 25 8.29 45.15 -16.40
N ILE A 26 7.31 45.87 -15.83
CA ILE A 26 6.58 45.44 -14.64
C ILE A 26 5.74 44.19 -14.94
N PHE A 27 5.04 44.14 -16.08
CA PHE A 27 4.26 42.96 -16.47
C PHE A 27 5.14 41.72 -16.68
N GLY A 28 6.35 41.88 -17.26
CA GLY A 28 7.31 40.79 -17.41
C GLY A 28 7.84 40.24 -16.08
N ILE A 29 8.07 41.10 -15.09
CA ILE A 29 8.54 40.68 -13.75
C ILE A 29 7.40 40.00 -12.96
N VAL A 30 6.16 40.47 -13.09
CA VAL A 30 5.00 39.85 -12.41
C VAL A 30 4.66 38.49 -13.03
N LEU A 31 4.70 38.34 -14.36
CA LEU A 31 4.52 37.04 -15.02
C LEU A 31 5.67 36.06 -14.75
N GLY A 32 6.92 36.56 -14.70
CA GLY A 32 8.09 35.75 -14.38
C GLY A 32 8.09 35.21 -12.96
N THR A 33 7.67 36.01 -11.98
CA THR A 33 7.57 35.58 -10.58
C THR A 33 6.41 34.62 -10.33
N VAL A 34 5.26 34.79 -11.02
CA VAL A 34 4.16 33.81 -10.98
C VAL A 34 4.59 32.47 -11.56
N TYR A 35 5.34 32.44 -12.68
CA TYR A 35 5.80 31.19 -13.29
C TYR A 35 6.90 30.48 -12.47
N TYR A 36 7.73 31.22 -11.74
CA TYR A 36 8.77 30.64 -10.89
C TYR A 36 8.24 30.14 -9.53
N PHE A 37 7.14 30.70 -9.02
CA PHE A 37 6.51 30.26 -7.77
C PHE A 37 5.39 29.21 -7.95
N PHE A 38 4.73 29.15 -9.11
CA PHE A 38 3.66 28.17 -9.34
C PHE A 38 4.07 26.68 -9.41
N PRO A 39 5.30 26.26 -9.79
CA PRO A 39 5.64 24.85 -9.70
C PRO A 39 5.82 24.36 -8.25
N PHE A 40 5.89 25.25 -7.25
CA PHE A 40 6.08 24.85 -5.85
C PHE A 40 4.77 24.58 -5.09
N VAL A 41 3.66 25.20 -5.48
CA VAL A 41 2.35 24.96 -4.83
C VAL A 41 1.79 23.58 -5.21
N GLY A 42 2.02 23.13 -6.45
CA GLY A 42 1.65 21.78 -6.88
C GLY A 42 2.46 20.67 -6.21
N VAL A 43 3.73 20.93 -5.85
CA VAL A 43 4.60 19.95 -5.16
C VAL A 43 4.22 19.85 -3.68
N LEU A 44 3.83 20.95 -3.01
CA LEU A 44 3.35 20.90 -1.63
C LEU A 44 1.98 20.23 -1.49
N ALA A 45 1.11 20.34 -2.50
CA ALA A 45 -0.15 19.59 -2.55
C ALA A 45 0.04 18.07 -2.78
N PHE A 46 1.23 17.63 -3.16
CA PHE A 46 1.58 16.20 -3.30
C PHE A 46 2.14 15.60 -2.00
N PHE A 47 2.56 16.43 -1.04
CA PHE A 47 3.12 16.00 0.24
C PHE A 47 2.12 15.92 1.39
N ASP A 48 0.86 16.30 1.17
CA ASP A 48 -0.21 15.95 2.09
C ASP A 48 -0.94 14.70 1.60
N LYS A 49 -0.19 13.59 1.59
CA LYS A 49 -0.80 12.26 1.74
C LYS A 49 -1.40 12.26 3.13
N SER A 50 -2.58 12.87 3.24
CA SER A 50 -3.40 12.97 4.45
C SER A 50 -3.20 11.69 5.25
N ARG A 51 -2.61 11.81 6.44
CA ARG A 51 -2.65 10.77 7.47
C ARG A 51 -4.13 10.57 7.79
N MET A 52 -4.83 9.81 6.96
CA MET A 52 -6.17 9.34 7.28
C MET A 52 -5.99 8.53 8.55
N GLU A 53 -6.57 9.03 9.64
CA GLU A 53 -6.62 8.30 10.88
C GLU A 53 -7.43 7.04 10.62
N ILE A 54 -6.75 5.89 10.61
CA ILE A 54 -7.40 4.62 10.31
C ILE A 54 -8.23 4.25 11.55
N PRO A 55 -9.56 4.07 11.41
CA PRO A 55 -10.40 3.73 12.55
C PRO A 55 -10.00 2.39 13.16
N GLY A 56 -10.19 2.22 14.46
CA GLY A 56 -9.99 0.96 15.19
C GLY A 56 -9.29 1.16 16.53
N ASP A 57 -9.71 0.37 17.52
CA ASP A 57 -9.22 0.46 18.89
C ASP A 57 -7.93 -0.34 19.09
N SER A 58 -7.71 -1.37 18.25
CA SER A 58 -6.52 -2.23 18.29
C SER A 58 -5.62 -2.09 17.05
N VAL A 59 -4.33 -2.43 17.20
CA VAL A 59 -3.37 -2.46 16.07
C VAL A 59 -3.84 -3.39 14.95
N VAL A 60 -4.45 -4.52 15.32
CA VAL A 60 -5.03 -5.47 14.37
C VAL A 60 -6.17 -4.83 13.60
N GLU A 61 -7.14 -4.23 14.29
CA GLU A 61 -8.29 -3.59 13.67
C GLU A 61 -7.90 -2.43 12.74
N LYS A 62 -6.92 -1.60 13.14
CA LYS A 62 -6.36 -0.58 12.26
C LYS A 62 -5.78 -1.18 10.98
N LYS A 63 -5.04 -2.30 11.06
CA LYS A 63 -4.52 -2.98 9.87
C LYS A 63 -5.63 -3.57 8.99
N LEU A 64 -6.72 -4.05 9.58
CA LEU A 64 -7.88 -4.54 8.83
C LEU A 64 -8.58 -3.41 8.08
N ASN A 65 -8.81 -2.29 8.75
CA ASN A 65 -9.44 -1.13 8.13
C ASN A 65 -8.53 -0.51 7.07
N LEU A 66 -7.22 -0.53 7.27
CA LEU A 66 -6.25 -0.15 6.24
C LEU A 66 -6.36 -1.05 5.00
N ALA A 67 -6.47 -2.37 5.18
CA ALA A 67 -6.65 -3.30 4.07
C ALA A 67 -7.94 -3.03 3.28
N LYS A 68 -9.04 -2.67 3.97
CA LYS A 68 -10.31 -2.27 3.32
C LYS A 68 -10.16 -0.97 2.52
N ILE A 69 -9.53 0.05 3.11
CA ILE A 69 -9.31 1.35 2.46
C ILE A 69 -8.40 1.21 1.24
N GLU A 70 -7.28 0.49 1.37
CA GLU A 70 -6.39 0.22 0.25
C GLU A 70 -7.04 -0.65 -0.83
N GLY A 71 -8.04 -1.45 -0.44
CA GLY A 71 -8.77 -2.35 -1.31
C GLY A 71 -9.67 -1.69 -2.34
N VAL A 72 -10.06 -0.42 -2.12
CA VAL A 72 -10.93 0.34 -3.02
C VAL A 72 -10.37 0.45 -4.45
N LYS A 73 -9.05 0.36 -4.62
CA LYS A 73 -8.39 0.40 -5.93
C LYS A 73 -8.49 -0.92 -6.72
N TYR A 74 -8.86 -2.02 -6.08
CA TYR A 74 -8.94 -3.34 -6.70
C TYR A 74 -10.41 -3.71 -6.95
N LYS A 75 -10.80 -3.80 -8.23
CA LYS A 75 -12.20 -4.08 -8.62
C LYS A 75 -12.43 -5.50 -9.13
N ASN A 76 -11.40 -6.15 -9.64
CA ASN A 76 -11.53 -7.44 -10.32
C ASN A 76 -11.29 -8.58 -9.32
N PRO A 77 -12.32 -9.38 -8.99
CA PRO A 77 -12.12 -10.56 -8.17
C PRO A 77 -11.39 -11.65 -8.96
N THR A 78 -10.52 -12.38 -8.27
CA THR A 78 -9.70 -13.45 -8.86
C THR A 78 -9.78 -14.70 -8.00
N ASN A 79 -9.59 -15.87 -8.64
CA ASN A 79 -9.51 -17.18 -7.97
C ASN A 79 -8.08 -17.75 -7.94
N ALA A 80 -7.15 -17.15 -8.68
CA ALA A 80 -5.76 -17.63 -8.85
C ALA A 80 -4.74 -16.88 -7.98
N TYR A 81 -5.06 -15.65 -7.58
CA TYR A 81 -4.26 -14.87 -6.65
C TYR A 81 -5.12 -13.89 -5.86
N VAL A 82 -4.59 -13.35 -4.77
CA VAL A 82 -5.20 -12.28 -3.97
C VAL A 82 -4.10 -11.34 -3.48
N ILE A 83 -4.34 -10.03 -3.55
CA ILE A 83 -3.46 -9.05 -2.92
C ILE A 83 -3.86 -8.96 -1.45
N ALA A 84 -2.88 -9.04 -0.56
CA ALA A 84 -3.11 -9.12 0.87
C ALA A 84 -2.12 -8.26 1.66
N LYS A 85 -2.52 -7.84 2.86
CA LYS A 85 -1.71 -7.03 3.79
C LYS A 85 -1.37 -7.83 5.04
N PRO A 86 -0.10 -7.82 5.49
CA PRO A 86 0.28 -8.48 6.74
C PRO A 86 -0.40 -7.88 7.97
N ILE A 87 -1.12 -8.72 8.72
CA ILE A 87 -1.72 -8.36 10.01
C ILE A 87 -0.75 -8.71 11.13
N THR A 88 -0.35 -9.99 11.17
CA THR A 88 0.65 -10.53 12.09
C THR A 88 1.89 -10.95 11.31
N LEU A 89 3.04 -10.84 11.97
CA LEU A 89 4.34 -10.99 11.34
C LEU A 89 5.08 -12.21 11.90
N PRO A 90 5.79 -12.96 11.05
CA PRO A 90 6.61 -14.07 11.51
C PRO A 90 7.94 -13.56 12.08
N ILE A 91 8.47 -14.29 13.06
CA ILE A 91 9.79 -14.11 13.68
C ILE A 91 10.74 -15.11 13.01
N LEU A 92 11.67 -14.62 12.19
CA LEU A 92 12.53 -15.48 11.37
C LEU A 92 13.94 -15.68 11.93
N ASN A 93 14.33 -14.93 12.98
CA ASN A 93 15.66 -15.02 13.60
C ASN A 93 16.07 -16.46 13.94
N GLU A 94 15.09 -17.28 14.29
CA GLU A 94 15.29 -18.59 14.91
C GLU A 94 14.58 -19.69 14.11
N LEU A 95 14.39 -19.51 12.81
CA LEU A 95 13.79 -20.54 11.95
C LEU A 95 14.58 -21.87 11.98
N THR A 96 15.84 -21.82 12.40
CA THR A 96 16.73 -22.97 12.62
C THR A 96 16.55 -23.63 13.99
N ASN A 97 15.85 -22.99 14.94
CA ASN A 97 15.58 -23.54 16.27
C ASN A 97 14.17 -24.19 16.30
N PRO A 98 14.09 -25.53 16.41
CA PRO A 98 12.82 -26.25 16.36
C PRO A 98 11.87 -25.90 17.50
N LEU A 99 12.38 -25.57 18.70
CA LEU A 99 11.55 -25.27 19.89
C LEU A 99 10.71 -24.00 19.73
N ILE A 100 11.22 -23.03 18.97
CA ILE A 100 10.57 -21.72 18.78
C ILE A 100 9.74 -21.71 17.48
N THR A 101 10.15 -22.52 16.51
CA THR A 101 9.38 -22.76 15.27
C THR A 101 8.05 -23.46 15.54
N GLU A 102 7.98 -24.36 16.52
CA GLU A 102 6.75 -25.08 16.89
C GLU A 102 5.71 -24.21 17.62
N SER A 103 6.15 -23.15 18.31
CA SER A 103 5.32 -22.37 19.24
C SER A 103 4.63 -21.14 18.63
N TRP A 104 4.57 -21.03 17.29
CA TRP A 104 4.03 -19.90 16.48
C TRP A 104 5.07 -18.92 15.92
N GLY A 105 6.36 -19.07 16.24
CA GLY A 105 7.39 -18.11 15.83
C GLY A 105 7.40 -17.82 14.32
N ASN A 106 7.19 -18.81 13.46
CA ASN A 106 7.27 -18.64 12.00
C ASN A 106 5.93 -18.39 11.30
N LYS A 107 4.82 -18.26 12.05
CA LYS A 107 3.47 -18.13 11.48
C LYS A 107 3.12 -16.67 11.23
N PHE A 108 2.25 -16.45 10.24
CA PHE A 108 1.74 -15.13 9.90
C PHE A 108 0.28 -15.19 9.49
N MET A 109 -0.36 -14.01 9.49
CA MET A 109 -1.72 -13.84 9.03
C MET A 109 -1.84 -12.59 8.17
N LEU A 110 -2.56 -12.71 7.07
CA LEU A 110 -2.83 -11.61 6.13
C LEU A 110 -4.32 -11.31 6.05
N ALA A 111 -4.67 -10.06 5.74
CA ALA A 111 -6.01 -9.64 5.32
C ALA A 111 -6.08 -9.52 3.80
N SER A 112 -7.18 -9.92 3.17
CA SER A 112 -7.42 -9.56 1.77
C SER A 112 -7.48 -8.04 1.60
N VAL A 113 -6.82 -7.55 0.56
CA VAL A 113 -6.90 -6.18 0.07
C VAL A 113 -7.62 -6.16 -1.28
N SER A 114 -7.45 -7.19 -2.13
CA SER A 114 -8.27 -7.33 -3.35
C SER A 114 -9.50 -8.21 -3.09
N PRO A 115 -10.58 -8.04 -3.88
CA PRO A 115 -11.70 -8.98 -3.89
C PRO A 115 -11.24 -10.40 -4.25
N PHE A 116 -11.90 -11.40 -3.71
CA PHE A 116 -11.62 -12.81 -3.94
C PHE A 116 -12.90 -13.56 -4.32
N LYS A 117 -12.85 -14.35 -5.40
CA LYS A 117 -14.00 -15.15 -5.84
C LYS A 117 -13.53 -16.56 -6.22
N PRO A 118 -13.88 -17.60 -5.46
CA PRO A 118 -13.68 -18.99 -5.88
C PRO A 118 -14.45 -19.30 -7.17
N SER A 119 -13.89 -20.09 -8.09
CA SER A 119 -14.50 -20.26 -9.43
C SER A 119 -15.82 -21.01 -9.46
N ALA A 120 -16.09 -21.86 -8.47
CA ALA A 120 -17.32 -22.63 -8.36
C ALA A 120 -18.28 -22.08 -7.28
N GLN A 121 -18.05 -20.84 -6.80
CA GLN A 121 -18.94 -20.15 -5.88
C GLN A 121 -19.36 -18.80 -6.43
N ASP A 122 -20.63 -18.46 -6.24
CA ASP A 122 -21.18 -17.17 -6.68
C ASP A 122 -20.81 -16.02 -5.74
N THR A 123 -20.42 -16.34 -4.51
CA THR A 123 -20.00 -15.36 -3.50
C THR A 123 -18.69 -14.70 -3.87
N ILE A 124 -18.69 -13.37 -3.89
CA ILE A 124 -17.49 -12.54 -3.97
C ILE A 124 -17.20 -12.06 -2.55
N PHE A 125 -16.00 -12.36 -2.06
CA PHE A 125 -15.49 -11.83 -0.81
C PHE A 125 -14.80 -10.49 -1.07
N GLU A 126 -15.31 -9.43 -0.45
CA GLU A 126 -14.79 -8.07 -0.58
C GLU A 126 -13.43 -7.90 0.14
N PRO A 127 -12.69 -6.81 -0.12
CA PRO A 127 -11.52 -6.46 0.65
C PRO A 127 -11.77 -6.51 2.16
N GLY A 128 -10.84 -7.09 2.90
CA GLY A 128 -10.94 -7.27 4.34
C GLY A 128 -11.78 -8.47 4.80
N GLN A 129 -12.55 -9.12 3.93
CA GLN A 129 -13.42 -10.26 4.30
C GLN A 129 -12.69 -11.61 4.39
N CYS A 130 -11.49 -11.73 3.82
CA CYS A 130 -10.70 -12.95 3.88
C CYS A 130 -9.44 -12.79 4.74
N ARG A 131 -9.05 -13.88 5.39
CA ARG A 131 -7.83 -14.06 6.14
C ARG A 131 -7.05 -15.24 5.57
N PHE A 132 -5.75 -15.05 5.44
CA PHE A 132 -4.83 -16.06 4.95
C PHE A 132 -3.85 -16.36 6.07
N LEU A 133 -3.81 -17.61 6.54
CA LEU A 133 -2.83 -18.05 7.51
C LEU A 133 -1.76 -18.88 6.82
N GLY A 134 -0.52 -18.66 7.23
CA GLY A 134 0.62 -19.31 6.63
C GLY A 134 1.83 -19.34 7.56
N LYS A 135 2.93 -19.86 7.03
CA LYS A 135 4.21 -19.92 7.72
C LYS A 135 5.39 -19.72 6.77
N ALA A 136 6.51 -19.28 7.33
CA ALA A 136 7.78 -19.29 6.61
C ALA A 136 8.33 -20.72 6.49
N THR A 137 8.83 -21.08 5.31
CA THR A 137 9.35 -22.43 5.01
C THR A 137 10.83 -22.47 4.70
N SER A 138 11.43 -21.35 4.30
CA SER A 138 12.87 -21.26 4.07
C SER A 138 13.36 -19.85 4.35
N LEU A 139 14.63 -19.74 4.73
CA LEU A 139 15.31 -18.49 5.02
C LEU A 139 16.71 -18.53 4.38
N ASP A 140 17.03 -17.51 3.59
CA ASP A 140 18.37 -17.23 3.08
C ASP A 140 18.82 -15.91 3.70
N THR A 141 19.63 -16.00 4.76
CA THR A 141 20.11 -14.83 5.52
C THR A 141 21.12 -14.01 4.73
N ASP A 142 21.86 -14.64 3.82
CA ASP A 142 22.90 -13.95 3.03
C ASP A 142 22.24 -13.02 2.01
N LYS A 143 21.13 -13.47 1.42
CA LYS A 143 20.33 -12.66 0.48
C LYS A 143 19.21 -11.88 1.14
N MET A 144 18.99 -12.06 2.44
CA MET A 144 17.90 -11.44 3.19
C MET A 144 16.52 -11.71 2.56
N VAL A 145 16.26 -12.97 2.19
CA VAL A 145 14.98 -13.39 1.60
C VAL A 145 14.44 -14.65 2.28
N ALA A 146 13.12 -14.85 2.20
CA ALA A 146 12.46 -16.07 2.67
C ALA A 146 11.28 -16.46 1.78
N ASN A 147 10.91 -17.74 1.83
CA ASN A 147 9.69 -18.25 1.21
C ASN A 147 8.60 -18.45 2.26
N PHE A 148 7.37 -18.14 1.86
CA PHE A 148 6.19 -18.20 2.72
C PHE A 148 5.08 -18.94 2.00
N VAL A 149 4.41 -19.82 2.73
CA VAL A 149 3.32 -20.64 2.18
C VAL A 149 2.01 -20.36 2.92
N ILE A 150 0.90 -20.47 2.21
CA ILE A 150 -0.45 -20.39 2.77
C ILE A 150 -0.96 -21.78 3.08
N GLU A 151 -1.42 -21.98 4.31
CA GLU A 151 -1.97 -23.25 4.79
C GLU A 151 -3.48 -23.20 4.97
N VAL A 152 -4.05 -22.02 5.22
CA VAL A 152 -5.49 -21.83 5.45
C VAL A 152 -5.97 -20.54 4.78
N ILE A 153 -7.14 -20.62 4.14
CA ILE A 153 -7.93 -19.46 3.71
C ILE A 153 -9.25 -19.51 4.47
N SER A 154 -9.58 -18.43 5.17
CA SER A 154 -10.84 -18.27 5.89
C SER A 154 -11.50 -16.96 5.45
N CYS A 155 -12.75 -17.00 5.03
CA CYS A 155 -13.48 -15.83 4.57
C CYS A 155 -14.86 -15.75 5.23
N VAL A 156 -15.36 -14.53 5.44
CA VAL A 156 -16.71 -14.28 5.98
C VAL A 156 -17.46 -13.40 5.00
N ASP A 157 -18.63 -13.85 4.54
CA ASP A 157 -19.44 -13.10 3.58
C ASP A 157 -20.25 -11.96 4.25
N SER A 158 -20.98 -11.20 3.45
CA SER A 158 -21.83 -10.12 3.95
C SER A 158 -22.95 -10.59 4.88
N ARG A 159 -23.34 -11.88 4.82
CA ARG A 159 -24.37 -12.51 5.65
C ARG A 159 -23.78 -13.15 6.92
N VAL A 160 -22.49 -12.93 7.17
CA VAL A 160 -21.76 -13.44 8.33
C VAL A 160 -21.63 -14.97 8.29
N GLU A 161 -21.67 -15.56 7.10
CA GLU A 161 -21.38 -16.98 6.87
C GLU A 161 -19.87 -17.14 6.67
N ALA A 162 -19.28 -18.07 7.43
CA ALA A 162 -17.85 -18.36 7.41
C ALA A 162 -17.57 -19.53 6.47
N TYR A 163 -16.53 -19.39 5.67
CA TYR A 163 -16.06 -20.38 4.73
C TYR A 163 -14.56 -20.59 4.87
N GLU A 164 -14.11 -21.84 4.75
CA GLU A 164 -12.70 -22.19 4.95
C GLU A 164 -12.23 -23.24 3.94
N ILE A 165 -10.94 -23.16 3.62
CA ILE A 165 -10.20 -24.28 3.06
C ILE A 165 -8.82 -24.37 3.70
N THR A 166 -8.37 -25.61 3.94
CA THR A 166 -7.04 -25.89 4.48
C THR A 166 -6.24 -26.77 3.53
N ALA A 167 -4.92 -26.64 3.56
CA ALA A 167 -4.02 -27.48 2.78
C ALA A 167 -4.24 -28.98 3.08
N LYS A 168 -4.50 -29.30 4.37
CA LYS A 168 -4.83 -30.66 4.82
C LYS A 168 -6.08 -31.22 4.14
N ILE A 169 -7.14 -30.44 3.98
CA ILE A 169 -8.36 -30.87 3.29
C ILE A 169 -8.09 -31.13 1.80
N ARG A 170 -7.13 -30.41 1.20
CA ARG A 170 -6.69 -30.62 -0.19
C ARG A 170 -5.66 -31.75 -0.37
N ASN A 171 -5.29 -32.46 0.70
CA ASN A 171 -4.19 -33.43 0.69
C ASN A 171 -2.88 -32.83 0.11
N SER A 172 -2.62 -31.57 0.45
CA SER A 172 -1.44 -30.81 -0.01
C SER A 172 -0.69 -30.24 1.20
N HIS A 173 0.59 -29.93 1.01
CA HIS A 173 1.40 -29.23 2.01
C HIS A 173 1.14 -27.72 2.07
N ARG A 174 0.55 -27.15 1.01
CA ARG A 174 0.18 -25.72 0.94
C ARG A 174 -0.99 -25.50 -0.04
N ILE A 175 -1.63 -24.35 0.08
CA ILE A 175 -2.64 -23.86 -0.88
C ILE A 175 -1.99 -22.93 -1.91
N GLY A 176 -0.93 -22.23 -1.50
CA GLY A 176 -0.24 -21.25 -2.32
C GLY A 176 0.98 -20.69 -1.60
N TYR A 177 1.55 -19.63 -2.15
CA TYR A 177 2.74 -18.96 -1.63
C TYR A 177 2.63 -17.44 -1.74
N LEU A 178 3.52 -16.74 -1.05
CA LEU A 178 3.61 -15.28 -1.16
C LEU A 178 4.63 -14.85 -2.21
N ALA A 179 4.32 -13.76 -2.91
CA ALA A 179 5.22 -13.07 -3.81
C ALA A 179 5.05 -11.55 -3.65
N ARG A 180 5.95 -10.78 -4.27
CA ARG A 180 5.77 -9.32 -4.31
C ARG A 180 4.71 -8.95 -5.34
N VAL A 181 4.09 -7.78 -5.14
CA VAL A 181 3.07 -7.25 -6.07
C VAL A 181 3.64 -6.91 -7.44
N ASP A 182 4.92 -6.53 -7.49
CA ASP A 182 5.65 -6.17 -8.72
C ASP A 182 6.44 -7.33 -9.33
N ASP A 183 6.58 -8.46 -8.64
CA ASP A 183 7.32 -9.65 -9.09
C ASP A 183 6.60 -10.94 -8.63
N ILE A 184 5.48 -11.22 -9.30
CA ILE A 184 4.60 -12.37 -9.01
C ILE A 184 5.30 -13.70 -9.36
N GLY A 185 6.32 -13.69 -10.21
CA GLY A 185 7.06 -14.90 -10.60
C GLY A 185 8.05 -15.40 -9.55
N ASN A 186 8.31 -14.62 -8.50
CA ASN A 186 9.33 -14.90 -7.51
C ASN A 186 8.71 -15.09 -6.12
N SER A 187 8.85 -16.30 -5.57
CA SER A 187 8.35 -16.63 -4.23
C SER A 187 9.23 -16.10 -3.10
N ASN A 188 10.44 -15.63 -3.41
CA ASN A 188 11.35 -15.10 -2.42
C ASN A 188 10.95 -13.67 -2.05
N LEU A 189 10.45 -13.48 -0.84
CA LEU A 189 10.12 -12.18 -0.30
C LEU A 189 11.33 -11.57 0.42
N PRO A 190 11.64 -10.28 0.19
CA PRO A 190 12.69 -9.58 0.91
C PRO A 190 12.31 -9.40 2.38
N LEU A 191 13.32 -9.50 3.24
CA LEU A 191 13.20 -9.38 4.68
C LEU A 191 13.74 -8.04 5.17
N SER A 192 13.26 -7.64 6.35
CA SER A 192 13.67 -6.43 7.03
C SER A 192 13.78 -6.68 8.54
N TRP A 193 14.66 -5.94 9.19
CA TRP A 193 14.76 -5.92 10.64
C TRP A 193 13.76 -4.92 11.21
N ARG A 194 12.93 -5.38 12.15
CA ARG A 194 12.06 -4.55 12.97
C ARG A 194 12.24 -4.93 14.42
N ASP A 195 12.64 -3.99 15.26
CA ASP A 195 12.77 -4.20 16.71
C ASP A 195 13.59 -5.45 17.06
N LYS A 196 14.69 -5.69 16.31
CA LYS A 196 15.57 -6.87 16.41
C LYS A 196 14.94 -8.20 15.96
N ILE A 197 13.80 -8.16 15.29
CA ILE A 197 13.15 -9.31 14.67
C ILE A 197 13.28 -9.20 13.15
N LEU A 198 13.79 -10.26 12.52
CA LEU A 198 13.83 -10.44 11.07
C LEU A 198 12.45 -10.90 10.60
N THR A 199 11.83 -10.12 9.72
CA THR A 199 10.46 -10.36 9.27
C THR A 199 10.18 -9.72 7.90
N ILE A 200 8.98 -9.95 7.36
CA ILE A 200 8.51 -9.30 6.14
C ILE A 200 8.10 -7.84 6.41
N ASN A 201 8.21 -6.98 5.41
CA ASN A 201 7.72 -5.60 5.52
C ASN A 201 6.19 -5.59 5.60
N ASP A 202 5.64 -5.00 6.65
CA ASP A 202 4.19 -4.96 6.91
C ASP A 202 3.48 -3.70 6.38
N GLU A 203 4.25 -2.74 5.88
CA GLU A 203 3.72 -1.53 5.23
C GLU A 203 3.30 -1.83 3.80
N GLN A 204 3.94 -2.82 3.18
CA GLN A 204 3.74 -3.24 1.79
C GLN A 204 2.69 -4.34 1.68
N ASN A 205 1.95 -4.32 0.58
CA ASN A 205 1.09 -5.43 0.20
C ASN A 205 1.92 -6.55 -0.43
N VAL A 206 1.46 -7.77 -0.24
CA VAL A 206 1.98 -8.99 -0.87
C VAL A 206 0.92 -9.60 -1.77
N VAL A 207 1.32 -10.47 -2.67
CA VAL A 207 0.41 -11.29 -3.47
C VAL A 207 0.43 -12.69 -2.91
N VAL A 208 -0.74 -13.21 -2.56
CA VAL A 208 -0.97 -14.62 -2.35
C VAL A 208 -1.25 -15.25 -3.71
N ILE A 209 -0.37 -16.13 -4.17
CA ILE A 209 -0.54 -16.87 -5.42
C ILE A 209 -0.95 -18.29 -5.06
N PHE A 210 -2.08 -18.74 -5.58
CA PHE A 210 -2.55 -20.10 -5.34
C PHE A 210 -1.91 -21.08 -6.32
N ASP A 211 -1.46 -22.23 -5.82
CA ASP A 211 -0.84 -23.26 -6.66
C ASP A 211 -1.83 -23.78 -7.72
N LEU A 212 -3.11 -23.83 -7.36
CA LEU A 212 -4.24 -24.10 -8.23
C LEU A 212 -5.32 -23.07 -7.96
N PRO A 213 -6.07 -22.61 -8.98
CA PRO A 213 -7.21 -21.74 -8.78
C PRO A 213 -8.16 -22.31 -7.71
N VAL A 214 -8.58 -21.46 -6.78
CA VAL A 214 -9.47 -21.89 -5.70
C VAL A 214 -10.87 -22.09 -6.30
N SER A 215 -11.33 -23.34 -6.30
CA SER A 215 -12.65 -23.72 -6.80
C SER A 215 -13.75 -23.31 -5.82
N GLU A 216 -13.61 -23.71 -4.56
CA GLU A 216 -14.62 -23.50 -3.52
C GLU A 216 -13.98 -23.39 -2.14
N LEU A 217 -14.66 -22.69 -1.24
CA LEU A 217 -14.43 -22.72 0.20
C LEU A 217 -15.58 -23.46 0.89
N LYS A 218 -15.28 -24.34 1.84
CA LYS A 218 -16.32 -25.09 2.57
C LYS A 218 -16.98 -24.20 3.61
N TRP A 219 -18.30 -24.21 3.68
CA TRP A 219 -19.02 -23.54 4.76
C TRP A 219 -18.69 -24.20 6.11
N VAL A 220 -18.35 -23.40 7.11
CA VAL A 220 -17.97 -23.88 8.46
C VAL A 220 -18.86 -23.35 9.58
N GLY A 221 -19.79 -22.45 9.29
CA GLY A 221 -20.74 -21.93 10.27
C GLY A 221 -21.04 -20.44 10.11
N LYS A 222 -21.63 -19.85 11.14
CA LYS A 222 -21.75 -18.40 11.27
C LYS A 222 -20.56 -17.84 12.03
N SER A 223 -20.00 -16.74 11.56
CA SER A 223 -19.00 -15.99 12.31
C SER A 223 -19.69 -15.11 13.36
N ALA A 224 -19.08 -14.97 14.54
CA ALA A 224 -19.50 -13.95 15.51
C ALA A 224 -18.99 -12.55 15.12
N LEU A 225 -18.02 -12.49 14.20
CA LEU A 225 -17.32 -11.27 13.80
C LEU A 225 -17.58 -11.00 12.32
N ARG A 226 -18.03 -9.77 12.02
CA ARG A 226 -17.80 -9.17 10.70
C ARG A 226 -16.41 -8.57 10.71
N PHE A 227 -15.59 -8.99 9.76
CA PHE A 227 -14.22 -8.52 9.62
C PHE A 227 -14.14 -7.16 8.95
#